data_AF-A0A842FNE4-F1
#
_entry.id   AF-A0A842FNE4-F1
#
_cell.length_a   1.000
_cell.length_b   1.000
_cell.length_c   1.000
_cell.angle_alpha   90.00
_cell.angle_beta   90.00
_cell.angle_gamma   90.00
#
_symmetry.space_group_name_H-M   'P 1'
#
loop_
_entity.id
_entity.type
_entity.pdbx_description
1 polymer ?
#
loop_
_entity_poly.entity_id
_entity_poly.type
_entity_poly.pdbx_seq_one_letter_code
_entity_poly.pdbx_strand_id
1 'polypeptide(L)'
;MEKEYELVIQEAEFLNDAKGVFDGTILCMEFFVAKSKAAYDAQTDEPMLQRKDRRRVNELVDRELKAFQKRLEDEPDVRPLRQLDDLFQVLEEGIGGLFSPEDEIEFANLGIEGFIQVHNNPEILGRHSDVLLDKVMRSMEDEM
;
A
#
# COMPACT_ATOMS: atom_id res chain seq x y z
N MET A 1 -10.63 14.18 31.29
CA MET A 1 -10.70 12.78 30.82
C MET A 1 -9.63 12.63 29.76
N GLU A 2 -8.77 11.63 29.88
CA GLU A 2 -7.89 11.24 28.77
C GLU A 2 -8.76 10.79 27.60
N LYS A 3 -8.42 11.22 26.38
CA LYS A 3 -9.10 10.74 25.18
C LYS A 3 -8.59 9.33 24.90
N GLU A 4 -9.48 8.34 24.90
CA GLU A 4 -9.15 6.99 24.46
C GLU A 4 -9.31 6.90 22.94
N TYR A 5 -8.30 6.35 22.29
CA TYR A 5 -8.24 6.17 20.84
C TYR A 5 -8.25 4.67 20.49
N GLU A 6 -8.83 4.35 19.34
CA GLU A 6 -8.74 3.07 18.65
C GLU A 6 -7.80 3.18 17.46
N LEU A 7 -7.07 2.10 17.17
CA LEU A 7 -6.36 1.96 15.91
C LEU A 7 -7.34 1.40 14.86
N VAL A 8 -7.62 2.19 13.84
CA VAL A 8 -8.40 1.79 12.66
C VAL A 8 -7.45 1.52 11.51
N ILE A 9 -7.55 0.32 10.93
CA ILE A 9 -6.82 -0.04 9.71
C ILE A 9 -7.80 0.01 8.55
N GLN A 10 -7.39 0.69 7.48
CA GLN A 10 -8.12 0.70 6.23
C GLN A 10 -7.24 0.21 5.09
N GLU A 11 -7.79 -0.71 4.30
CA GLU A 11 -7.08 -1.38 3.22
C GLU A 11 -7.65 -0.98 1.86
N ALA A 12 -6.78 -0.93 0.84
CA ALA A 12 -7.18 -0.78 -0.55
C ALA A 12 -6.28 -1.64 -1.45
N GLU A 13 -6.87 -2.38 -2.38
CA GLU A 13 -6.08 -3.21 -3.31
C GLU A 13 -5.50 -2.38 -4.45
N PHE A 14 -4.25 -2.68 -4.83
CA PHE A 14 -3.72 -2.26 -6.12
C PHE A 14 -4.36 -3.10 -7.22
N LEU A 15 -5.35 -2.54 -7.92
CA LEU A 15 -6.04 -3.26 -8.98
C LEU A 15 -5.16 -3.35 -10.23
N ASN A 16 -4.77 -4.57 -10.61
CA ASN A 16 -4.39 -5.01 -11.96
C ASN A 16 -3.64 -3.94 -12.76
N ASP A 17 -2.42 -3.59 -12.30
CA ASP A 17 -1.57 -2.71 -13.09
C ASP A 17 -1.21 -3.45 -14.39
N ALA A 18 -1.17 -2.77 -15.54
CA ALA A 18 -1.03 -3.42 -16.85
C ALA A 18 0.21 -4.34 -17.00
N LYS A 19 1.13 -4.29 -16.03
CA LYS A 19 2.38 -5.06 -15.96
C LYS A 19 2.42 -6.08 -14.81
N GLY A 20 1.37 -6.17 -13.99
CA GLY A 20 1.28 -7.06 -12.82
C GLY A 20 2.35 -6.84 -11.76
N VAL A 21 2.95 -5.64 -11.70
CA VAL A 21 4.01 -5.30 -10.73
C VAL A 21 3.47 -5.26 -9.31
N PHE A 22 2.22 -4.83 -9.13
CA PHE A 22 1.57 -4.66 -7.83
C PHE A 22 0.41 -5.62 -7.61
N ASP A 23 0.25 -6.62 -8.49
CA ASP A 23 -0.80 -7.62 -8.36
C ASP A 23 -0.75 -8.34 -7.00
N GLY A 24 -1.88 -8.31 -6.28
CA GLY A 24 -1.98 -8.89 -4.94
C GLY A 24 -1.30 -8.08 -3.85
N THR A 25 -0.90 -6.84 -4.12
CA THR A 25 -0.43 -5.88 -3.11
C THR A 25 -1.61 -5.09 -2.54
N ILE A 26 -1.62 -4.89 -1.23
CA ILE A 26 -2.63 -4.14 -0.48
C ILE A 26 -1.96 -2.88 0.07
N LEU A 27 -2.59 -1.73 -0.11
CA LEU A 27 -2.27 -0.47 0.57
C LEU A 27 -2.93 -0.46 1.95
N CYS A 28 -2.14 -0.32 3.00
CA CYS A 28 -2.62 -0.28 4.39
C CYS A 28 -2.46 1.13 4.94
N MET A 29 -3.55 1.68 5.49
CA MET A 29 -3.60 3.00 6.11
C MET A 29 -4.01 2.86 7.58
N GLU A 30 -3.24 3.47 8.46
CA GLU A 30 -3.47 3.42 9.91
C GLU A 30 -3.96 4.78 10.43
N PHE A 31 -5.02 4.75 11.22
CA PHE A 31 -5.62 5.94 11.83
C PHE A 31 -5.82 5.72 13.33
N PHE A 32 -5.49 6.72 14.14
CA PHE A 32 -5.97 6.80 15.52
C PHE A 32 -7.26 7.58 15.57
N VAL A 33 -8.34 6.94 16.02
CA VAL A 33 -9.68 7.53 16.05
C VAL A 33 -10.19 7.53 17.48
N ALA A 34 -10.65 8.66 17.99
CA ALA A 34 -11.26 8.69 19.31
C ALA A 34 -12.42 7.68 19.38
N LYS A 35 -12.51 6.89 20.45
CA LYS A 35 -13.57 5.85 20.62
C LYS A 35 -14.98 6.38 20.39
N SER A 36 -15.23 7.63 20.80
CA SER A 36 -16.54 8.29 20.62
C SER A 36 -16.90 8.61 19.16
N LYS A 37 -15.92 8.53 18.26
CA LYS A 37 -16.01 8.81 16.83
C LYS A 37 -15.83 7.57 15.97
N ALA A 38 -15.21 6.51 16.48
CA ALA A 38 -15.09 5.25 15.76
C ALA A 38 -16.49 4.63 15.48
N ALA A 39 -16.62 4.01 14.32
CA ALA A 39 -17.64 3.01 14.06
C ALA A 39 -17.06 1.63 14.35
N TYR A 40 -17.89 0.59 14.36
CA TYR A 40 -17.45 -0.78 14.57
C TYR A 40 -18.12 -1.68 13.53
N ASP A 41 -17.36 -2.64 12.99
CA ASP A 41 -17.95 -3.68 12.15
C ASP A 41 -18.89 -4.56 12.98
N ALA A 42 -20.06 -4.86 12.43
CA ALA A 42 -21.10 -5.58 13.18
C ALA A 42 -20.79 -7.08 13.36
N GLN A 43 -19.87 -7.63 12.58
CA GLN A 43 -19.49 -9.05 12.61
C GLN A 43 -18.18 -9.27 13.35
N THR A 44 -17.17 -8.44 13.10
CA THR A 44 -15.82 -8.60 13.67
C THR A 44 -15.58 -7.79 14.93
N ASP A 45 -16.45 -6.81 15.23
CA ASP A 45 -16.28 -5.81 16.31
C ASP A 45 -14.99 -4.99 16.15
N GLU A 46 -14.42 -4.96 14.94
CA GLU A 46 -13.21 -4.19 14.64
C GLU A 46 -13.56 -2.71 14.45
N PRO A 47 -12.71 -1.80 14.96
CA PRO A 47 -12.94 -0.37 14.83
C PRO A 47 -12.78 0.07 13.37
N MET A 48 -13.67 0.95 12.93
CA MET A 48 -13.70 1.49 11.58
C MET A 48 -13.88 3.01 11.59
N LEU A 49 -13.46 3.67 10.51
CA LEU A 49 -13.89 5.03 10.23
C LEU A 49 -15.40 5.07 10.02
N GLN A 50 -16.04 6.15 10.50
CA GLN A 50 -17.43 6.41 10.18
C GLN A 50 -17.63 6.46 8.67
N ARG A 51 -18.83 6.08 8.21
CA ARG A 51 -19.15 6.01 6.78
C ARG A 51 -18.81 7.29 6.01
N LYS A 52 -19.02 8.46 6.62
CA LYS A 52 -18.73 9.77 5.98
C LYS A 52 -17.23 9.96 5.77
N ASP A 53 -16.41 9.56 6.74
CA ASP A 53 -14.96 9.78 6.76
C ASP A 53 -14.26 8.74 5.90
N ARG A 54 -14.66 7.47 6.05
CA ARG A 54 -14.25 6.38 5.16
C ARG A 54 -14.48 6.72 3.70
N ARG A 55 -15.62 7.32 3.36
CA ARG A 55 -15.92 7.74 1.99
C ARG A 55 -14.93 8.79 1.48
N ARG A 56 -14.58 9.78 2.30
CA ARG A 56 -13.60 10.83 1.93
C ARG A 56 -12.22 10.25 1.68
N VAL A 57 -11.79 9.33 2.55
CA VAL A 57 -10.52 8.60 2.37
C VAL A 57 -10.56 7.77 1.09
N ASN A 58 -11.62 6.97 0.86
CA ASN A 58 -11.75 6.16 -0.35
C ASN A 58 -11.74 7.01 -1.63
N GLU A 59 -12.45 8.13 -1.65
CA GLU A 59 -12.49 9.02 -2.82
C GLU A 59 -11.10 9.61 -3.16
N LEU A 60 -10.30 9.93 -2.13
CA LEU A 60 -8.91 10.35 -2.30
C LEU A 60 -8.04 9.20 -2.82
N VAL A 61 -8.07 8.06 -2.14
CA VAL A 61 -7.24 6.89 -2.47
C VAL A 61 -7.54 6.39 -3.88
N ASP A 62 -8.81 6.22 -4.25
CA ASP A 62 -9.21 5.80 -5.59
C ASP A 62 -8.70 6.74 -6.68
N ARG A 63 -8.69 8.05 -6.41
CA ARG A 63 -8.19 9.05 -7.36
C ARG A 63 -6.68 8.91 -7.55
N GLU A 64 -5.93 8.81 -6.46
CA GLU A 64 -4.46 8.73 -6.52
C GLU A 64 -3.99 7.37 -7.04
N LEU A 65 -4.66 6.26 -6.71
CA LEU A 65 -4.36 4.94 -7.28
C LEU A 65 -4.58 4.91 -8.80
N LYS A 66 -5.64 5.54 -9.31
CA LYS A 66 -5.86 5.68 -10.76
C LYS A 66 -4.78 6.53 -11.42
N ALA A 67 -4.37 7.62 -10.79
CA ALA A 67 -3.27 8.45 -11.29
C ALA A 67 -1.95 7.68 -11.30
N PHE A 68 -1.69 6.89 -10.26
CA PHE A 68 -0.52 6.02 -10.16
C PHE A 68 -0.49 4.94 -11.25
N GLN A 69 -1.59 4.22 -11.47
CA GLN A 69 -1.70 3.23 -12.55
C GLN A 69 -1.40 3.87 -13.91
N LYS A 70 -1.96 5.05 -14.17
CA LYS A 70 -1.69 5.78 -15.40
C LYS A 70 -0.20 6.16 -15.54
N ARG A 71 0.46 6.59 -14.46
CA ARG A 71 1.91 6.89 -14.48
C ARG A 71 2.76 5.64 -14.78
N LEU A 72 2.39 4.47 -14.24
CA LEU A 72 3.08 3.20 -14.53
C LEU A 72 2.99 2.82 -16.03
N GLU A 73 1.88 3.17 -16.68
CA GLU A 73 1.67 2.97 -18.11
C GLU A 73 2.41 4.00 -18.96
N ASP A 74 2.28 5.28 -18.63
CA ASP A 74 2.83 6.41 -19.39
C ASP A 74 4.36 6.51 -19.28
N GLU A 75 4.95 6.04 -18.17
CA GLU A 75 6.39 6.15 -17.87
C GLU A 75 7.05 4.77 -17.65
N PRO A 76 7.11 3.91 -18.68
CA PRO A 76 7.53 2.53 -18.51
C PRO A 76 9.00 2.34 -18.11
N ASP A 77 9.84 3.34 -18.34
CA ASP A 77 11.28 3.31 -18.03
C ASP A 77 11.60 3.75 -16.59
N VAL A 78 10.59 4.23 -15.84
CA VAL A 78 10.75 4.65 -14.45
C VAL A 78 10.60 3.43 -13.53
N ARG A 79 11.45 3.35 -12.51
CA ARG A 79 11.41 2.25 -11.53
C ARG A 79 10.07 2.29 -10.76
N PRO A 80 9.30 1.18 -10.71
CA PRO A 80 7.99 1.15 -10.04
C PRO A 80 8.04 1.57 -8.57
N LEU A 81 9.09 1.18 -7.84
CA LEU A 81 9.27 1.57 -6.44
C LEU A 81 9.37 3.09 -6.25
N ARG A 82 9.97 3.81 -7.20
CA ARG A 82 10.04 5.28 -7.12
C ARG A 82 8.66 5.90 -7.29
N GLN A 83 7.86 5.38 -8.21
CA GLN A 83 6.49 5.85 -8.40
C GLN A 83 5.58 5.49 -7.21
N LEU A 84 5.89 4.39 -6.51
CA LEU A 84 5.23 4.02 -5.25
C LEU A 84 5.58 5.01 -4.13
N ASP A 85 6.85 5.39 -3.99
CA ASP A 85 7.28 6.42 -3.04
C ASP A 85 6.55 7.76 -3.31
N ASP A 86 6.44 8.15 -4.59
CA ASP A 86 5.71 9.34 -5.00
C ASP A 86 4.20 9.24 -4.69
N LEU A 87 3.60 8.04 -4.82
CA LEU A 87 2.21 7.80 -4.42
C LEU A 87 2.05 7.93 -2.90
N PHE A 88 2.98 7.36 -2.12
CA PHE A 88 2.93 7.44 -0.66
C PHE A 88 2.97 8.88 -0.18
N GLN A 89 3.90 9.67 -0.70
CA GLN A 89 3.99 11.08 -0.34
C GLN A 89 2.68 11.83 -0.60
N VAL A 90 2.09 11.64 -1.79
CA VAL A 90 0.82 12.30 -2.16
C VAL A 90 -0.33 11.86 -1.24
N LEU A 91 -0.38 10.57 -0.89
CA LEU A 91 -1.41 10.05 0.01
C LEU A 91 -1.23 10.53 1.44
N GLU A 92 -0.01 10.54 1.98
CA GLU A 92 0.28 11.04 3.32
C GLU A 92 -0.13 12.51 3.46
N GLU A 93 0.27 13.35 2.50
CA GLU A 93 -0.11 14.78 2.47
C GLU A 93 -1.62 14.94 2.28
N GLY A 94 -2.22 14.17 1.36
CA GLY A 94 -3.63 14.24 1.04
C GLY A 94 -4.52 13.81 2.22
N ILE A 95 -4.19 12.69 2.86
CA ILE A 95 -4.94 12.14 4.00
C ILE A 95 -4.73 13.01 5.23
N GLY A 96 -3.50 13.46 5.50
CA GLY A 96 -3.21 14.41 6.58
C GLY A 96 -4.01 15.71 6.45
N GLY A 97 -4.33 16.14 5.23
CA GLY A 97 -5.19 17.29 4.95
C GLY A 97 -6.70 17.04 5.05
N LEU A 98 -7.16 15.79 5.20
CA LEU A 98 -8.60 15.48 5.29
C LEU A 98 -9.19 15.80 6.66
N PHE A 99 -8.43 15.67 7.74
CA PHE A 99 -8.96 15.74 9.09
C PHE A 99 -8.50 16.99 9.81
N SER A 100 -9.46 17.66 10.45
CA SER A 100 -9.20 18.74 11.38
C SER A 100 -9.05 18.18 12.80
N PRO A 101 -8.45 18.94 13.74
CA PRO A 101 -8.41 18.53 15.15
C PRO A 101 -9.78 18.25 15.77
N GLU A 102 -10.86 18.83 15.22
CA GLU A 102 -12.24 18.62 15.67
C GLU A 102 -12.81 17.26 15.27
N ASP A 103 -12.25 16.64 14.22
CA ASP A 103 -12.66 15.31 13.78
C ASP A 103 -12.18 14.21 14.74
N GLU A 104 -11.17 14.49 15.56
CA GLU A 104 -10.53 13.54 16.49
C GLU A 104 -10.06 12.25 15.79
N ILE A 105 -9.58 12.42 14.56
CA ILE A 105 -8.98 11.39 13.71
C ILE A 105 -7.57 11.87 13.38
N GLU A 106 -6.58 11.05 13.71
CA GLU A 106 -5.17 11.31 13.41
C GLU A 106 -4.67 10.22 12.46
N PHE A 107 -4.14 10.63 11.31
CA PHE A 107 -3.44 9.74 10.41
C PHE A 107 -2.09 9.36 11.00
N ALA A 108 -1.79 8.07 11.07
CA ALA A 108 -0.60 7.55 11.74
C ALA A 108 0.46 7.07 10.73
N ASN A 109 0.07 6.23 9.78
CA ASN A 109 1.01 5.56 8.90
C ASN A 109 0.36 5.08 7.60
N LEU A 110 1.19 4.94 6.56
CA LEU A 110 0.87 4.32 5.28
C LEU A 110 1.90 3.23 4.98
N GLY A 111 1.44 2.09 4.48
CA GLY A 111 2.32 1.02 4.07
C GLY A 111 1.69 0.13 3.02
N ILE A 112 2.41 -0.92 2.67
CA ILE A 112 1.91 -1.98 1.81
C ILE A 112 2.11 -3.35 2.44
N GLU A 113 1.17 -4.24 2.16
CA GLU A 113 1.27 -5.66 2.43
C GLU A 113 1.26 -6.43 1.10
N GLY A 114 2.16 -7.39 0.94
CA GLY A 114 2.25 -8.23 -0.26
C GLY A 114 3.62 -8.21 -0.95
N PHE A 115 3.65 -8.57 -2.24
CA PHE A 115 4.88 -8.73 -3.02
C PHE A 115 4.87 -7.83 -4.26
N ILE A 116 5.94 -7.05 -4.43
CA ILE A 116 6.15 -6.22 -5.62
C ILE A 116 7.00 -6.98 -6.64
N GLN A 117 6.48 -7.18 -7.84
CA GLN A 117 7.16 -7.88 -8.93
C GLN A 117 8.01 -6.90 -9.77
N VAL A 118 9.18 -6.52 -9.23
CA VAL A 118 10.08 -5.52 -9.85
C VAL A 118 10.70 -5.99 -11.18
N HIS A 119 10.71 -7.31 -11.45
CA HIS A 119 11.25 -7.90 -12.67
C HIS A 119 10.22 -8.80 -13.36
N ASN A 120 9.27 -8.21 -14.10
CA ASN A 120 8.36 -8.98 -14.96
C ASN A 120 8.88 -9.08 -16.41
N ASN A 121 10.21 -9.06 -16.59
CA ASN A 121 10.85 -9.30 -17.90
C ASN A 121 11.33 -10.76 -17.97
N PRO A 122 10.76 -11.60 -18.85
CA PRO A 122 11.12 -13.02 -18.99
C PRO A 122 12.61 -13.28 -19.19
N GLU A 123 13.33 -12.40 -19.90
CA GLU A 123 14.78 -12.55 -20.12
C GLU A 123 15.60 -12.29 -18.85
N ILE A 124 15.17 -11.36 -18.01
CA ILE A 124 15.87 -11.02 -16.76
C ILE A 124 15.60 -12.12 -15.71
N LEU A 125 14.37 -12.63 -15.65
CA LEU A 125 14.01 -13.79 -14.81
C LEU A 125 14.80 -15.05 -15.21
N GLY A 126 14.98 -15.29 -16.51
CA GLY A 126 15.83 -16.38 -17.00
C GLY A 126 17.28 -16.22 -16.53
N ARG A 127 17.89 -15.04 -16.74
CA ARG A 127 19.27 -14.77 -16.31
C ARG A 127 19.46 -14.84 -14.79
N HIS A 128 18.51 -14.37 -14.00
CA HIS A 128 18.58 -14.46 -12.54
C HIS A 128 18.45 -15.91 -12.04
N SER A 129 17.61 -16.72 -12.69
CA SER A 129 17.46 -18.14 -12.38
C SER A 129 18.75 -18.90 -12.70
N ASP A 130 19.39 -18.60 -13.84
CA ASP A 130 20.67 -19.19 -14.22
C ASP A 130 21.79 -18.83 -13.23
N VAL A 131 21.84 -17.57 -12.78
CA VAL A 131 22.83 -17.11 -11.78
C VAL A 131 22.60 -17.75 -10.40
N LEU A 132 21.36 -17.94 -10.00
CA LEU A 132 21.03 -18.64 -8.75
C LEU A 132 21.38 -20.13 -8.85
N LEU A 133 21.10 -20.77 -9.99
CA LEU A 133 21.47 -22.17 -10.24
C LEU A 133 22.98 -22.36 -10.21
N ASP A 134 23.75 -21.48 -10.87
CA ASP A 134 25.22 -21.55 -10.91
C ASP A 134 25.83 -21.37 -9.50
N LYS A 135 25.24 -20.48 -8.67
CA LYS A 135 25.65 -20.34 -7.26
C LYS A 135 25.39 -21.59 -6.43
N VAL A 136 24.24 -22.24 -6.61
CA VAL A 136 23.91 -23.48 -5.88
C VAL A 136 24.83 -24.61 -6.33
N MET A 137 25.08 -24.75 -7.63
CA MET A 137 25.97 -25.77 -8.18
C MET A 137 27.41 -25.61 -7.67
N ARG A 138 27.96 -24.39 -7.64
CA ARG A 138 29.29 -24.14 -7.07
C ARG A 138 29.36 -24.39 -5.57
N SER A 139 28.32 -24.06 -4.83
CA SER A 139 28.25 -24.36 -3.39
C SER A 139 28.24 -25.86 -3.11
N MET A 140 27.67 -26.67 -4.01
CA MET A 140 27.69 -28.14 -3.89
C MET A 140 29.04 -28.74 -4.32
N GLU A 141 29.74 -28.12 -5.27
CA GLU A 141 31.10 -28.50 -5.65
C GLU A 141 32.12 -28.18 -4.54
N ASP A 142 31.94 -27.07 -3.81
CA ASP A 142 32.81 -26.68 -2.70
C ASP A 142 32.58 -27.53 -1.42
N GLU A 143 31.45 -28.26 -1.32
CA GLU A 143 31.12 -29.15 -0.20
C GLU A 143 31.52 -30.63 -0.41
N MET A 144 32.04 -30.99 -1.60
CA MET A 144 32.56 -32.33 -1.94
C MET A 144 34.09 -32.44 -1.81
#